data_AF-A0A916YGY1-F1
#
_entry.id   AF-A0A916YGY1-F1
#
_cell.length_a   1.000
_cell.length_b   1.000
_cell.length_c   1.000
_cell.angle_alpha   90.00
_cell.angle_beta   90.00
_cell.angle_gamma   90.00
#
_symmetry.space_group_name_H-M   'P 1'
#
loop_
_entity.id
_entity.type
_entity.pdbx_description
1 polymer ?
#
loop_
_entity_poly.entity_id
_entity_poly.type
_entity_poly.pdbx_seq_one_letter_code
_entity_poly.pdbx_strand_id
1 'polypeptide(L)' 'MMFILSLILFIGGLFLFGVAFVAPAFNGLIFTLGILAVCLAMAIPMFRSQWRTNHNK' A
#
# COMPACT_ATOMS: atom_id res chain seq x y z
N MET A 1 11.27 12.45 0.59
CA MET A 1 11.16 11.18 -0.19
C MET A 1 9.95 10.30 0.23
N MET A 2 8.80 10.85 0.67
CA MET A 2 7.64 10.05 1.12
C MET A 2 6.63 9.73 0.00
N PHE A 3 6.55 10.61 -1.00
CA PHE A 3 5.72 10.40 -2.19
C PHE A 3 6.20 9.18 -3.00
N ILE A 4 7.53 9.02 -3.12
CA ILE A 4 8.18 7.88 -3.78
C ILE A 4 7.86 6.56 -3.08
N LEU A 5 7.84 6.51 -1.74
CA LEU A 5 7.44 5.32 -0.99
C LEU A 5 5.98 4.93 -1.26
N SER A 6 5.08 5.93 -1.35
CA SER A 6 3.66 5.69 -1.66
C SER A 6 3.48 5.20 -3.11
N LEU A 7 4.26 5.76 -4.06
CA LEU A 7 4.30 5.34 -5.45
C LEU A 7 4.79 3.90 -5.62
N ILE A 8 5.88 3.52 -4.92
CA ILE A 8 6.43 2.16 -4.95
C ILE A 8 5.46 1.16 -4.33
N LEU A 9 4.82 1.49 -3.20
CA LEU A 9 3.82 0.60 -2.58
C LEU A 9 2.56 0.44 -3.43
N PHE A 10 2.15 1.50 -4.14
CA PHE A 10 1.02 1.45 -5.08
C PHE A 10 1.33 0.54 -6.28
N ILE A 11 2.50 0.71 -6.90
CA ILE A 11 2.97 -0.13 -8.01
C ILE A 11 3.18 -1.58 -7.56
N GLY A 12 3.70 -1.78 -6.35
CA GLY A 12 3.85 -3.10 -5.73
C GLY A 12 2.50 -3.80 -5.53
N GLY A 13 1.47 -3.08 -5.08
CA GLY A 13 0.10 -3.59 -4.97
C GLY A 13 -0.50 -4.00 -6.33
N LEU A 14 -0.33 -3.17 -7.36
CA LEU A 14 -0.75 -3.47 -8.74
C LEU A 14 -0.04 -4.70 -9.32
N PHE A 15 1.26 -4.86 -9.05
CA PHE A 15 2.01 -6.04 -9.46
C PHE A 15 1.51 -7.30 -8.75
N LEU A 16 1.19 -7.20 -7.45
CA LEU A 16 0.68 -8.32 -6.67
C LEU A 16 -0.69 -8.80 -7.15
N PHE A 17 -1.53 -7.90 -7.67
CA PHE A 17 -2.76 -8.29 -8.38
C PHE A 17 -2.48 -9.12 -9.63
N GLY A 18 -1.46 -8.77 -10.41
CA GLY A 18 -1.04 -9.56 -11.58
C GLY A 18 -0.51 -10.95 -11.19
N VAL A 19 0.29 -11.01 -10.12
CA VAL A 19 0.81 -12.29 -9.58
C VAL A 19 -0.32 -13.17 -9.04
N ALA A 20 -1.39 -12.57 -8.50
CA ALA A 20 -2.57 -13.30 -8.04
C ALA A 20 -3.28 -14.08 -9.17
N PHE A 21 -3.11 -13.70 -10.44
CA PHE A 21 -3.66 -14.45 -11.58
C PHE A 21 -2.81 -15.65 -12.02
N VAL A 22 -1.53 -15.68 -11.62
CA VAL A 22 -0.56 -16.72 -12.03
C VAL A 22 -0.46 -17.84 -11.00
N ALA A 23 -0.87 -17.62 -9.75
CA ALA A 23 -0.70 -18.57 -8.64
C ALA A 23 -2.03 -19.20 -8.17
N PRO A 24 -2.61 -20.16 -8.92
CA PRO A 24 -3.96 -20.70 -8.72
C PRO A 24 -4.24 -21.33 -7.35
N ALA A 25 -3.19 -21.71 -6.60
CA ALA A 25 -3.34 -22.30 -5.28
C ALA A 25 -3.78 -21.30 -4.20
N PHE A 26 -3.48 -20.01 -4.33
CA PHE A 26 -3.72 -19.00 -3.28
C PHE A 26 -4.21 -17.65 -3.82
N ASN A 27 -4.92 -17.65 -4.95
CA ASN A 27 -5.47 -16.45 -5.61
C ASN A 27 -6.14 -15.47 -4.63
N GLY A 28 -6.96 -15.97 -3.69
CA GLY A 28 -7.68 -15.13 -2.72
C GLY A 28 -6.77 -14.43 -1.70
N LEU A 29 -5.72 -15.09 -1.22
CA LEU A 29 -4.77 -14.49 -0.26
C LEU A 29 -3.93 -13.40 -0.94
N ILE A 30 -3.48 -13.67 -2.16
CA ILE A 30 -2.62 -12.74 -2.92
C ILE A 30 -3.43 -11.51 -3.35
N PHE A 31 -4.69 -11.70 -3.75
CA PHE A 31 -5.62 -10.60 -4.00
C PHE A 31 -5.81 -9.72 -2.76
N THR A 32 -6.06 -10.32 -1.60
CA THR A 32 -6.27 -9.59 -0.34
C THR A 32 -5.01 -8.84 0.10
N LEU A 33 -3.82 -9.45 -0.07
CA LEU A 33 -2.52 -8.81 0.16
C LEU A 33 -2.30 -7.61 -0.78
N GLY A 34 -2.72 -7.70 -2.04
CA GLY A 34 -2.65 -6.60 -3.00
C GLY A 34 -3.49 -5.40 -2.56
N ILE A 35 -4.75 -5.64 -2.14
CA ILE A 35 -5.63 -4.59 -1.59
C ILE A 35 -5.01 -3.97 -0.33
N LEU A 36 -4.52 -4.80 0.61
CA LEU A 36 -3.87 -4.33 1.83
C LEU A 36 -2.64 -3.47 1.53
N ALA A 37 -1.81 -3.86 0.57
CA ALA A 37 -0.63 -3.09 0.17
C ALA A 37 -1.02 -1.71 -0.39
N VAL A 38 -2.07 -1.62 -1.20
CA VAL A 38 -2.61 -0.35 -1.72
C VAL A 38 -3.19 0.51 -0.60
N CYS A 39 -3.95 -0.07 0.32
CA CYS A 39 -4.48 0.65 1.49
C CYS A 39 -3.35 1.20 2.37
N LEU A 40 -2.30 0.42 2.62
CA LEU A 40 -1.11 0.88 3.35
C LEU A 40 -0.38 2.00 2.61
N ALA A 41 -0.25 1.91 1.28
CA ALA A 41 0.36 2.95 0.45
C ALA A 41 -0.31 4.32 0.66
N MET A 42 -1.63 4.35 0.81
CA MET A 42 -2.40 5.58 1.09
C MET A 42 -2.38 5.99 2.57
N ALA A 43 -2.39 5.05 3.51
CA ALA A 43 -2.40 5.35 4.94
C ALA A 43 -1.09 6.00 5.42
N ILE A 44 0.06 5.57 4.90
CA ILE A 44 1.40 6.04 5.30
C ILE A 44 1.58 7.57 5.18
N PRO A 45 1.27 8.22 4.04
CA PRO A 45 1.37 9.68 3.94
C PRO A 45 0.36 10.40 4.84
N MET A 46 -0.83 9.84 5.06
CA MET A 46 -1.90 10.44 5.87
C MET A 46 -1.55 10.45 7.37
N PHE A 47 -1.08 9.33 7.93
CA PHE A 47 -0.70 9.24 9.35
C PHE A 47 0.46 10.18 9.71
N ARG A 48 1.43 10.38 8.80
CA ARG A 48 2.57 11.26 9.09
C ARG A 48 2.22 12.75 8.94
N SER A 49 1.30 13.11 8.04
CA SER A 49 0.78 14.48 7.92
C SER A 49 0.19 14.96 9.25
N GLN A 50 -0.57 14.09 9.93
CA GLN A 50 -1.23 14.41 11.20
C GLN A 50 -0.27 14.57 12.39
N TRP A 51 0.92 13.95 12.34
CA TRP A 51 1.92 14.07 13.41
C TRP A 51 2.61 15.44 13.42
N ARG A 52 2.69 16.14 12.28
CA ARG A 52 3.32 17.48 12.17
C ARG A 52 2.46 18.59 12.81
N THR A 53 1.15 18.42 12.86
CA THR A 53 0.22 19.47 13.30
C THR A 53 -0.03 19.46 14.82
N ASN A 54 0.19 18.34 15.50
CA ASN A 54 -0.09 18.20 16.94
C ASN A 54 1.01 18.73 17.88
N HIS A 55 2.22 19.01 17.37
CA HIS A 55 3.34 19.52 18.18
C HIS A 55 3.46 21.06 18.19
N ASN A 56 2.50 21.79 17.64
CA ASN A 56 2.43 23.26 17.64
C ASN A 56 1.33 23.80 18.59
N LYS A 57 1.10 23.11 19.70
CA LYS A 57 0.24 23.56 20.79
C LYS A 57 1.05 23.61 22.08
#